data_AF-A0A928GFX0-F1
#
_entry.id   AF-A0A928GFX0-F1
#
_cell.length_a   1.000
_cell.length_b   1.000
_cell.length_c   1.000
_cell.angle_alpha   90.00
_cell.angle_beta   90.00
_cell.angle_gamma   90.00
#
_symmetry.space_group_name_H-M   'P 1'
#
loop_
_entity.id
_entity.type
_entity.pdbx_description
1 polymer ?
#
loop_
_entity_poly.entity_id
_entity_poly.type
_entity_poly.pdbx_seq_one_letter_code
_entity_poly.pdbx_strand_id
1 'polypeptide(L)'
;MKNKSKYILPLLVLGGMCSCTDTWDDHYGVAEDFSTTTLLDRVQEKPQLSNFLSVLQKTHVYNNNHATSVTFAELLGADQTLTVWAPVNGTFNADSLLQLCQTVKGDSTVGQHFVMNHIAHNLYNMNGQEVQEVLMLNNKFLPLHGNALYNANVVPENFNLSSTNGLLHVMSDDVEYTYNVYEALTSMKEFEHFGKFLSHYEKQELDEVNSIQAGIVDGQKVYSDSVMIKDNALFRVFDQIMSEDSAFFMLAPNADMWNTVYNEAVQYFNYGSMPKADSIAEYWTTVSLMSDLVYNRNIQHPEDSIFSTSYRPINWPYHVYQKPMAAGGVLDANNIKDVLQCSNGDIYRLNNWPFTPADLYFHPIITQGEREASLREYKDCTLNYRAVIADSVSGNAYLHITPRTSTSNWQATFEIPNTLSGTYDICAVILPKTVYNPNSRDFKPNKFKATLTYMDLDGESKKEEYGNEISNNPYVVDTVVIGRFTFPTCNYQQSDVTTTLQLKCSIGNRQTNFSREMYLDCIYLKPVSAAVAAGTKSRKEARR
;
A
#
# COMPACT_ATOMS: atom_id res chain seq x y z
N MET A 1 31.32 -68.91 5.24
CA MET A 1 31.20 -69.75 4.02
C MET A 1 31.02 -68.79 2.84
N LYS A 2 32.09 -68.31 2.19
CA LYS A 2 32.70 -68.84 0.95
C LYS A 2 31.71 -69.20 -0.18
N ASN A 3 31.60 -68.32 -1.18
CA ASN A 3 31.90 -68.60 -2.61
C ASN A 3 31.94 -67.25 -3.36
N LYS A 4 33.12 -66.68 -3.67
CA LYS A 4 34.03 -66.91 -4.81
C LYS A 4 33.48 -66.46 -6.18
N SER A 5 33.82 -65.21 -6.52
CA SER A 5 34.55 -64.74 -7.72
C SER A 5 34.34 -65.43 -9.08
N LYS A 6 34.02 -64.63 -10.11
CA LYS A 6 34.76 -64.57 -11.38
C LYS A 6 34.77 -63.13 -11.94
N TYR A 7 35.97 -62.60 -12.17
CA TYR A 7 36.26 -61.44 -13.03
C TYR A 7 36.29 -61.87 -14.51
N ILE A 8 35.97 -60.94 -15.44
CA ILE A 8 36.65 -60.69 -16.74
C ILE A 8 36.09 -59.36 -17.32
N LEU A 9 37.00 -58.43 -17.65
CA LEU A 9 36.86 -57.21 -18.47
C LEU A 9 37.58 -57.50 -19.82
N PRO A 10 37.60 -56.66 -20.89
CA PRO A 10 36.67 -55.68 -21.51
C PRO A 10 36.47 -55.91 -23.06
N LEU A 11 35.76 -54.99 -23.74
CA LEU A 11 36.03 -54.35 -25.07
C LEU A 11 34.88 -54.31 -26.13
N LEU A 12 34.51 -53.06 -26.49
CA LEU A 12 34.01 -52.47 -27.77
C LEU A 12 32.86 -53.09 -28.60
N VAL A 13 31.83 -52.30 -28.96
CA VAL A 13 31.56 -51.69 -30.29
C VAL A 13 30.27 -50.81 -30.24
N LEU A 14 30.32 -49.69 -30.98
CA LEU A 14 29.37 -48.58 -31.21
C LEU A 14 27.89 -48.93 -31.51
N GLY A 15 27.00 -47.96 -31.23
CA GLY A 15 25.75 -47.77 -31.98
C GLY A 15 24.74 -46.77 -31.40
N GLY A 16 24.83 -45.49 -31.83
CA GLY A 16 23.70 -44.59 -32.09
C GLY A 16 22.89 -44.03 -30.91
N MET A 17 23.21 -42.83 -30.46
CA MET A 17 22.24 -41.94 -29.82
C MET A 17 21.42 -41.27 -30.93
N CYS A 18 20.11 -41.55 -30.97
CA CYS A 18 19.17 -40.70 -31.70
C CYS A 18 19.11 -39.36 -30.96
N SER A 19 19.59 -38.31 -31.63
CA SER A 19 19.35 -36.91 -31.29
C SER A 19 17.85 -36.65 -31.29
N CYS A 20 17.34 -36.08 -30.20
CA CYS A 20 16.04 -35.43 -30.19
C CYS A 20 16.16 -34.12 -30.96
N THR A 21 15.50 -34.09 -32.11
CA THR A 21 15.05 -32.95 -32.93
C THR A 21 15.49 -31.55 -32.49
N ASP A 22 16.24 -30.91 -33.39
CA ASP A 22 16.68 -29.53 -33.40
C ASP A 22 15.50 -28.54 -33.25
N THR A 23 15.43 -27.84 -32.11
CA THR A 23 14.75 -26.54 -31.97
C THR A 23 15.66 -25.51 -31.30
N TRP A 24 16.95 -25.83 -31.15
CA TRP A 24 17.95 -24.90 -30.60
C TRP A 24 18.54 -24.01 -31.71
N ASP A 25 18.61 -24.51 -32.94
CA ASP A 25 19.13 -23.77 -34.10
C ASP A 25 18.24 -22.60 -34.54
N ASP A 26 16.93 -22.64 -34.27
CA ASP A 26 16.00 -21.56 -34.65
C ASP A 26 16.18 -20.27 -33.82
N HIS A 27 16.83 -20.35 -32.65
CA HIS A 27 17.17 -19.17 -31.84
C HIS A 27 18.51 -18.51 -32.24
N TYR A 28 19.30 -19.18 -33.09
CA TYR A 28 20.59 -18.71 -33.61
C TYR A 28 20.53 -18.51 -35.12
N GLY A 29 19.47 -17.88 -35.63
CA GLY A 29 19.48 -17.28 -36.98
C GLY A 29 20.46 -16.11 -37.05
N VAL A 30 21.75 -16.39 -36.88
CA VAL A 30 22.87 -15.45 -36.98
C VAL A 30 23.09 -15.22 -38.47
N ALA A 31 22.88 -13.99 -38.93
CA ALA A 31 23.29 -13.58 -40.26
C ALA A 31 24.79 -13.91 -40.45
N GLU A 32 25.15 -14.56 -41.55
CA GLU A 32 26.51 -15.03 -41.89
C GLU A 32 27.56 -13.91 -42.10
N ASP A 33 27.28 -12.67 -41.69
CA ASP A 33 28.20 -11.53 -41.77
C ASP A 33 28.60 -11.09 -40.36
N PHE A 34 29.80 -11.51 -39.92
CA PHE A 34 30.41 -10.98 -38.70
C PHE A 34 30.75 -9.49 -38.92
N SER A 35 29.83 -8.62 -38.52
CA SER A 35 30.06 -7.17 -38.52
C SER A 35 31.28 -6.81 -37.68
N THR A 36 32.20 -6.00 -38.22
CA THR A 36 33.33 -5.43 -37.47
C THR A 36 33.00 -4.10 -36.80
N THR A 37 31.77 -3.59 -36.98
CA THR A 37 31.32 -2.31 -36.45
C THR A 37 30.48 -2.49 -35.18
N THR A 38 30.63 -1.56 -34.23
CA THR A 38 29.86 -1.52 -32.97
C THR A 38 28.43 -1.02 -33.23
N LEU A 39 27.55 -1.15 -32.23
CA LEU A 39 26.21 -0.54 -32.25
C LEU A 39 26.28 0.97 -32.49
N LEU A 40 27.22 1.67 -31.82
CA LEU A 40 27.42 3.11 -32.02
C LEU A 40 27.81 3.42 -33.47
N ASP A 41 28.76 2.68 -34.05
CA ASP A 41 29.20 2.88 -35.43
C ASP A 41 28.02 2.69 -36.40
N ARG A 42 27.21 1.64 -36.21
CA ARG A 42 26.01 1.39 -37.03
C ARG A 42 24.98 2.52 -36.95
N VAL A 43 24.81 3.12 -35.77
CA VAL A 43 23.93 4.29 -35.59
C VAL A 43 24.52 5.51 -36.31
N GLN A 44 25.83 5.73 -36.22
CA GLN A 44 26.53 6.86 -36.88
C GLN A 44 26.51 6.76 -38.41
N GLU A 45 26.62 5.55 -38.96
CA GLU A 45 26.61 5.29 -40.40
C GLU A 45 25.25 5.56 -41.08
N LYS A 46 24.15 5.65 -40.30
CA LYS A 46 22.79 5.81 -40.81
C LYS A 46 22.30 7.25 -40.63
N PRO A 47 22.22 8.07 -41.72
CA PRO A 47 21.77 9.46 -41.62
C PRO A 47 20.35 9.60 -41.05
N GLN A 48 19.47 8.61 -41.28
CA GLN A 48 18.12 8.61 -40.71
C GLN A 48 18.05 8.47 -39.18
N LEU A 49 19.18 8.21 -38.49
CA LEU A 49 19.26 8.08 -37.04
C LEU A 49 19.99 9.24 -36.36
N SER A 50 20.34 10.30 -37.11
CA SER A 50 21.15 11.42 -36.59
C SER A 50 20.54 12.11 -35.36
N ASN A 51 19.20 12.20 -35.29
CA ASN A 51 18.52 12.79 -34.14
C ASN A 51 18.63 11.89 -32.92
N PHE A 52 18.48 10.57 -33.11
CA PHE A 52 18.59 9.59 -32.03
C PHE A 52 20.01 9.56 -31.48
N LEU A 53 21.01 9.57 -32.36
CA LEU A 53 22.41 9.72 -31.99
C LEU A 53 22.68 10.99 -31.18
N SER A 54 22.09 12.12 -31.58
CA SER A 54 22.25 13.40 -30.86
C SER A 54 21.72 13.33 -29.44
N VAL A 55 20.58 12.66 -29.22
CA VAL A 55 20.03 12.41 -27.88
C VAL A 55 20.98 11.51 -27.08
N LEU A 56 21.40 10.38 -27.66
CA LEU A 56 22.34 9.44 -27.00
C LEU A 56 23.65 10.11 -26.55
N GLN A 57 24.18 11.07 -27.34
CA GLN A 57 25.40 11.81 -27.03
C GLN A 57 25.22 12.89 -25.95
N LYS A 58 23.97 13.26 -25.62
CA LYS A 58 23.66 14.28 -24.61
C LYS A 58 23.06 13.70 -23.35
N THR A 59 22.57 12.47 -23.40
CA THR A 59 21.99 11.79 -22.25
C THR A 59 23.04 10.97 -21.50
N HIS A 60 23.19 11.22 -20.21
CA HIS A 60 24.18 10.52 -19.37
C HIS A 60 23.59 9.24 -18.77
N VAL A 61 24.45 8.26 -18.55
CA VAL A 61 24.14 7.09 -17.71
C VAL A 61 24.16 7.54 -16.26
N TYR A 62 23.14 7.17 -15.49
CA TYR A 62 23.04 7.48 -14.06
C TYR A 62 23.44 6.26 -13.23
N ASN A 63 24.18 6.50 -12.15
CA ASN A 63 24.45 5.51 -11.12
C ASN A 63 24.08 6.12 -9.76
N ASN A 64 23.23 5.44 -8.98
CA ASN A 64 22.75 5.90 -7.68
C ASN A 64 22.18 7.34 -7.71
N ASN A 65 21.36 7.65 -8.72
CA ASN A 65 20.79 8.98 -9.01
C ASN A 65 21.81 10.11 -9.29
N HIS A 66 23.07 9.76 -9.56
CA HIS A 66 24.09 10.69 -9.98
C HIS A 66 24.46 10.44 -11.44
N ALA A 67 24.47 11.51 -12.23
CA ALA A 67 24.99 11.44 -13.60
C ALA A 67 26.45 11.01 -13.58
N THR A 68 26.79 10.00 -14.37
CA THR A 68 28.18 9.62 -14.62
C THR A 68 28.76 10.47 -15.75
N SER A 69 30.07 10.37 -15.99
CA SER A 69 30.69 11.00 -17.16
C SER A 69 30.41 10.26 -18.48
N VAL A 70 29.74 9.10 -18.42
CA VAL A 70 29.47 8.24 -19.57
C VAL A 70 28.11 8.57 -20.15
N THR A 71 28.05 8.79 -21.44
CA THR A 71 26.82 8.98 -22.21
C THR A 71 26.27 7.65 -22.72
N PHE A 72 24.98 7.59 -23.07
CA PHE A 72 24.43 6.39 -23.71
C PHE A 72 25.05 6.11 -25.08
N ALA A 73 25.55 7.12 -25.79
CA ALA A 73 26.35 6.90 -27.00
C ALA A 73 27.64 6.11 -26.69
N GLU A 74 28.36 6.49 -25.64
CA GLU A 74 29.58 5.77 -25.21
C GLU A 74 29.25 4.36 -24.70
N LEU A 75 28.11 4.18 -24.03
CA LEU A 75 27.62 2.86 -23.62
C LEU A 75 27.40 1.94 -24.84
N LEU A 76 26.81 2.45 -25.93
CA LEU A 76 26.62 1.68 -27.17
C LEU A 76 27.93 1.37 -27.90
N GLY A 77 29.02 2.08 -27.61
CA GLY A 77 30.37 1.77 -28.11
C GLY A 77 31.15 0.80 -27.22
N ALA A 78 30.66 0.52 -26.00
CA ALA A 78 31.34 -0.33 -25.03
C ALA A 78 31.15 -1.82 -25.31
N ASP A 79 31.97 -2.66 -24.68
CA ASP A 79 31.91 -4.13 -24.79
C ASP A 79 30.78 -4.72 -23.92
N GLN A 80 29.53 -4.40 -24.30
CA GLN A 80 28.34 -4.93 -23.67
C GLN A 80 27.33 -5.36 -24.73
N THR A 81 26.79 -6.58 -24.58
CA THR A 81 25.78 -7.12 -25.50
C THR A 81 24.41 -6.48 -25.26
N LEU A 82 23.95 -5.70 -26.23
CA LEU A 82 22.67 -4.97 -26.18
C LEU A 82 21.81 -5.22 -27.42
N THR A 83 20.51 -4.97 -27.29
CA THR A 83 19.60 -4.76 -28.43
C THR A 83 19.12 -3.31 -28.41
N VAL A 84 19.18 -2.63 -29.55
CA VAL A 84 18.77 -1.23 -29.72
C VAL A 84 17.65 -1.14 -30.75
N TRP A 85 16.54 -0.51 -30.37
CA TRP A 85 15.46 -0.13 -31.28
C TRP A 85 15.56 1.37 -31.56
N ALA A 86 16.22 1.75 -32.65
CA ALA A 86 16.52 3.15 -32.95
C ALA A 86 15.42 3.79 -33.81
N PRO A 87 14.66 4.78 -33.30
CA PRO A 87 13.65 5.48 -34.09
C PRO A 87 14.26 6.40 -35.15
N VAL A 88 13.64 6.43 -36.33
CA VAL A 88 14.07 7.31 -37.42
C VAL A 88 13.75 8.78 -37.13
N ASN A 89 14.51 9.69 -37.73
CA ASN A 89 14.30 11.12 -37.62
C ASN A 89 12.85 11.53 -37.95
N GLY A 90 12.30 12.45 -37.16
CA GLY A 90 10.96 13.02 -37.38
C GLY A 90 9.81 12.28 -36.69
N THR A 91 10.09 11.14 -36.05
CA THR A 91 9.11 10.36 -35.28
C THR A 91 8.99 10.84 -33.83
N PHE A 92 10.09 11.34 -33.26
CA PHE A 92 10.13 11.96 -31.94
C PHE A 92 10.68 13.40 -31.98
N ASN A 93 10.39 14.17 -30.93
CA ASN A 93 10.83 15.57 -30.81
C ASN A 93 12.22 15.65 -30.15
N ALA A 94 13.27 15.51 -30.96
CA ALA A 94 14.66 15.54 -30.49
C ALA A 94 15.02 16.85 -29.76
N ASP A 95 14.58 18.01 -30.27
CA ASP A 95 14.88 19.31 -29.67
C ASP A 95 14.33 19.41 -28.24
N SER A 96 13.12 18.87 -27.99
CA SER A 96 12.52 18.86 -26.65
C SER A 96 13.30 17.97 -25.68
N LEU A 97 13.74 16.79 -26.14
CA LEU A 97 14.58 15.90 -25.33
C LEU A 97 15.94 16.51 -25.02
N LEU A 98 16.58 17.12 -26.02
CA LEU A 98 17.87 17.81 -25.85
C LEU A 98 17.75 19.03 -24.92
N GLN A 99 16.62 19.74 -24.96
CA GLN A 99 16.33 20.83 -24.03
C GLN A 99 16.18 20.32 -22.58
N LEU A 100 15.54 19.16 -22.37
CA LEU A 100 15.45 18.54 -21.04
C LEU A 100 16.83 18.13 -20.50
N CYS A 101 17.70 17.61 -21.37
CA CYS A 101 19.07 17.20 -21.01
C CYS A 101 19.95 18.36 -20.47
N GLN A 102 19.52 19.62 -20.60
CA GLN A 102 20.24 20.77 -20.04
C GLN A 102 20.19 20.83 -18.50
N THR A 103 19.32 20.04 -17.86
CA THR A 103 19.19 19.95 -16.41
C THR A 103 19.43 18.52 -15.95
N VAL A 104 20.00 18.32 -14.76
CA VAL A 104 20.24 16.97 -14.20
C VAL A 104 18.94 16.16 -14.12
N LYS A 105 17.85 16.77 -13.64
CA LYS A 105 16.55 16.10 -13.56
C LYS A 105 16.02 15.71 -14.94
N GLY A 106 16.06 16.65 -15.90
CA GLY A 106 15.57 16.40 -17.25
C GLY A 106 16.41 15.39 -18.02
N ASP A 107 17.74 15.40 -17.85
CA ASP A 107 18.65 14.39 -18.38
C ASP A 107 18.32 12.99 -17.85
N SER A 108 18.17 12.84 -16.52
CA SER A 108 17.70 11.60 -15.91
C SER A 108 16.34 11.15 -16.46
N THR A 109 15.39 12.07 -16.66
CA THR A 109 14.09 11.76 -17.27
C THR A 109 14.24 11.29 -18.72
N VAL A 110 15.08 11.93 -19.54
CA VAL A 110 15.31 11.52 -20.94
C VAL A 110 15.98 10.14 -20.99
N GLY A 111 16.93 9.88 -20.10
CA GLY A 111 17.54 8.56 -19.93
C GLY A 111 16.50 7.49 -19.66
N GLN A 112 15.70 7.66 -18.62
CA GLN A 112 14.71 6.66 -18.18
C GLN A 112 13.53 6.51 -19.15
N HIS A 113 12.92 7.62 -19.59
CA HIS A 113 11.67 7.58 -20.35
C HIS A 113 11.88 7.37 -21.84
N PHE A 114 13.00 7.83 -22.40
CA PHE A 114 13.24 7.73 -23.84
C PHE A 114 14.35 6.72 -24.15
N VAL A 115 15.60 6.99 -23.74
CA VAL A 115 16.74 6.19 -24.20
C VAL A 115 16.67 4.74 -23.73
N MET A 116 16.46 4.53 -22.43
CA MET A 116 16.38 3.19 -21.83
C MET A 116 15.11 2.43 -22.24
N ASN A 117 14.07 3.12 -22.74
CA ASN A 117 12.87 2.51 -23.32
C ASN A 117 13.11 1.95 -24.74
N HIS A 118 14.29 2.20 -25.32
CA HIS A 118 14.68 1.77 -26.66
C HIS A 118 15.89 0.81 -26.64
N ILE A 119 16.35 0.39 -25.46
CA ILE A 119 17.52 -0.46 -25.29
C ILE A 119 17.17 -1.59 -24.31
N ALA A 120 17.61 -2.81 -24.60
CA ALA A 120 17.49 -3.95 -23.69
C ALA A 120 18.83 -4.67 -23.54
N HIS A 121 19.00 -5.34 -22.40
CA HIS A 121 20.04 -6.35 -22.23
C HIS A 121 19.66 -7.62 -23.01
N ASN A 122 20.66 -8.33 -23.52
CA ASN A 122 20.52 -9.53 -24.36
C ASN A 122 20.14 -9.22 -25.82
N LEU A 123 20.16 -10.26 -26.64
CA LEU A 123 19.88 -10.23 -28.07
C LEU A 123 18.42 -10.61 -28.32
N TYR A 124 17.64 -9.70 -28.90
CA TYR A 124 16.26 -9.97 -29.32
C TYR A 124 16.17 -9.88 -30.84
N ASN A 125 15.95 -11.02 -31.48
CA ASN A 125 15.72 -11.12 -32.92
C ASN A 125 14.23 -10.94 -33.26
N MET A 126 13.94 -10.28 -34.37
CA MET A 126 12.58 -10.00 -34.87
C MET A 126 12.01 -11.13 -35.76
N ASN A 127 12.10 -12.39 -35.30
CA ASN A 127 11.83 -13.57 -36.13
C ASN A 127 10.68 -14.45 -35.60
N GLY A 128 10.14 -14.15 -34.42
CA GLY A 128 9.15 -14.98 -33.73
C GLY A 128 7.72 -14.73 -34.21
N GLN A 129 6.95 -15.82 -34.37
CA GLN A 129 5.49 -15.76 -34.47
C GLN A 129 4.83 -15.60 -33.09
N GLU A 130 5.56 -15.88 -32.01
CA GLU A 130 5.07 -15.78 -30.64
C GLU A 130 5.34 -14.39 -30.06
N VAL A 131 4.48 -13.98 -29.12
CA VAL A 131 4.67 -12.75 -28.34
C VAL A 131 5.75 -13.03 -27.28
N GLN A 132 6.80 -12.22 -27.28
CA GLN A 132 7.87 -12.25 -26.27
C GLN A 132 7.81 -10.97 -25.43
N GLU A 133 8.00 -11.08 -24.10
CA GLU A 133 8.20 -9.90 -23.26
C GLU A 133 9.68 -9.53 -23.20
N VAL A 134 9.98 -8.28 -23.53
CA VAL A 134 11.34 -7.72 -23.54
C VAL A 134 11.50 -6.85 -22.31
N LEU A 135 12.45 -7.20 -21.44
CA LEU A 135 12.86 -6.34 -20.33
C LEU A 135 13.81 -5.25 -20.84
N MET A 136 13.30 -4.02 -20.88
CA MET A 136 14.03 -2.83 -21.30
C MET A 136 14.98 -2.35 -20.17
N LEU A 137 15.96 -1.51 -20.50
CA LEU A 137 16.93 -1.00 -19.51
C LEU A 137 16.26 -0.19 -18.39
N ASN A 138 15.10 0.41 -18.65
CA ASN A 138 14.30 1.13 -17.65
C ASN A 138 13.41 0.22 -16.79
N ASN A 139 13.66 -1.10 -16.84
CA ASN A 139 12.91 -2.15 -16.15
C ASN A 139 11.44 -2.31 -16.59
N LYS A 140 11.02 -1.69 -17.70
CA LYS A 140 9.70 -1.93 -18.29
C LYS A 140 9.72 -3.22 -19.12
N PHE A 141 8.62 -3.95 -19.08
CA PHE A 141 8.37 -5.06 -19.99
C PHE A 141 7.57 -4.55 -21.19
N LEU A 142 8.11 -4.73 -22.40
CA LEU A 142 7.44 -4.37 -23.64
C LEU A 142 7.18 -5.62 -24.48
N PRO A 143 5.96 -5.80 -25.02
CA PRO A 143 5.67 -6.93 -25.88
C PRO A 143 6.33 -6.76 -27.24
N LEU A 144 7.09 -7.77 -27.64
CA LEU A 144 7.67 -7.95 -28.96
C LEU A 144 6.86 -9.02 -29.70
N HIS A 145 6.29 -8.67 -30.85
CA HIS A 145 5.48 -9.60 -31.64
C HIS A 145 5.64 -9.32 -33.13
N GLY A 146 6.06 -10.34 -33.89
CA GLY A 146 6.40 -10.17 -35.30
C GLY A 146 7.51 -9.13 -35.49
N ASN A 147 7.20 -8.04 -36.19
CA ASN A 147 8.11 -6.92 -36.43
C ASN A 147 7.79 -5.69 -35.56
N ALA A 148 6.96 -5.82 -34.52
CA ALA A 148 6.55 -4.71 -33.67
C ALA A 148 7.07 -4.86 -32.24
N LEU A 149 7.62 -3.76 -31.69
CA LEU A 149 7.87 -3.59 -30.27
C LEU A 149 6.82 -2.61 -29.73
N TYR A 150 5.92 -3.10 -28.88
CA TYR A 150 4.80 -2.35 -28.34
C TYR A 150 3.97 -1.65 -29.43
N ASN A 151 4.06 -0.32 -29.54
CA ASN A 151 3.31 0.50 -30.50
C ASN A 151 4.04 0.70 -31.84
N ALA A 152 5.33 0.39 -31.93
CA ALA A 152 6.18 0.77 -33.06
C ALA A 152 6.67 -0.45 -33.86
N ASN A 153 6.74 -0.29 -35.18
CA ASN A 153 7.22 -1.34 -36.09
C ASN A 153 8.69 -1.12 -36.46
N VAL A 154 9.41 -2.20 -36.75
CA VAL A 154 10.72 -2.12 -37.42
C VAL A 154 10.52 -1.87 -38.91
N VAL A 155 11.39 -1.05 -39.49
CA VAL A 155 11.47 -0.86 -40.93
C VAL A 155 11.90 -2.20 -41.57
N PRO A 156 11.13 -2.75 -42.54
CA PRO A 156 11.31 -4.11 -43.06
C PRO A 156 12.71 -4.47 -43.61
N GLU A 157 13.54 -3.48 -43.96
CA GLU A 157 14.90 -3.70 -44.49
C GLU A 157 16.00 -3.42 -43.45
N ASN A 158 15.65 -3.10 -42.21
CA ASN A 158 16.58 -2.67 -41.17
C ASN A 158 16.30 -3.34 -39.80
N PHE A 159 15.90 -4.61 -39.81
CA PHE A 159 15.80 -5.43 -38.60
C PHE A 159 17.00 -6.40 -38.49
N ASN A 160 17.29 -6.86 -37.27
CA ASN A 160 18.39 -7.78 -36.96
C ASN A 160 19.77 -7.35 -37.50
N LEU A 161 20.09 -6.06 -37.49
CA LEU A 161 21.40 -5.59 -37.96
C LEU A 161 22.47 -5.95 -36.93
N SER A 162 23.29 -6.96 -37.25
CA SER A 162 24.35 -7.42 -36.36
C SER A 162 25.47 -6.39 -36.20
N SER A 163 25.96 -6.28 -34.96
CA SER A 163 27.13 -5.50 -34.55
C SER A 163 28.06 -6.37 -33.71
N THR A 164 29.29 -5.92 -33.45
CA THR A 164 30.25 -6.64 -32.58
C THR A 164 29.76 -6.81 -31.16
N ASN A 165 28.93 -5.88 -30.68
CA ASN A 165 28.40 -5.81 -29.32
C ASN A 165 26.86 -5.84 -29.27
N GLY A 166 26.16 -6.34 -30.30
CA GLY A 166 24.71 -6.46 -30.22
C GLY A 166 23.91 -6.50 -31.52
N LEU A 167 22.62 -6.16 -31.41
CA LEU A 167 21.68 -6.04 -32.51
C LEU A 167 21.07 -4.63 -32.58
N LEU A 168 20.98 -4.09 -33.79
CA LEU A 168 20.27 -2.85 -34.08
C LEU A 168 19.02 -3.14 -34.92
N HIS A 169 17.88 -2.60 -34.49
CA HIS A 169 16.64 -2.51 -35.24
C HIS A 169 16.33 -1.05 -35.51
N VAL A 170 16.01 -0.69 -36.74
CA VAL A 170 15.59 0.68 -37.08
C VAL A 170 14.08 0.77 -37.09
N MET A 171 13.50 1.58 -36.21
CA MET A 171 12.05 1.69 -36.02
C MET A 171 11.44 2.74 -36.94
N SER A 172 10.24 2.46 -37.45
CA SER A 172 9.46 3.41 -38.25
C SER A 172 8.87 4.54 -37.41
N ASP A 173 8.78 4.36 -36.09
CA ASP A 173 8.24 5.31 -35.11
C ASP A 173 8.97 5.15 -33.76
N ASP A 174 8.75 6.04 -32.81
CA ASP A 174 9.28 5.88 -31.45
C ASP A 174 8.42 4.94 -30.58
N VAL A 175 9.09 4.26 -29.65
CA VAL A 175 8.45 3.36 -28.69
C VAL A 175 7.91 4.20 -27.53
N GLU A 176 6.59 4.21 -27.40
CA GLU A 176 5.89 5.03 -26.42
C GLU A 176 6.26 4.63 -24.98
N TYR A 177 6.54 5.63 -24.15
CA TYR A 177 6.80 5.41 -22.73
C TYR A 177 5.51 5.32 -21.93
N THR A 178 5.32 4.21 -21.20
CA THR A 178 4.17 4.01 -20.33
C THR A 178 4.58 4.11 -18.87
N TYR A 179 4.12 5.16 -18.18
CA TYR A 179 4.32 5.34 -16.74
C TYR A 179 3.79 4.16 -15.94
N ASN A 180 4.47 3.78 -14.85
CA ASN A 180 3.80 3.02 -13.80
C ASN A 180 2.95 3.96 -12.91
N VAL A 181 2.12 3.38 -12.05
CA VAL A 181 1.22 4.16 -11.17
C VAL A 181 2.01 5.19 -10.37
N TYR A 182 3.13 4.81 -9.77
CA TYR A 182 3.96 5.72 -8.98
C TYR A 182 4.53 6.89 -9.80
N GLU A 183 5.10 6.60 -10.97
CA GLU A 183 5.67 7.61 -11.86
C GLU A 183 4.59 8.57 -12.36
N ALA A 184 3.40 8.06 -12.70
CA ALA A 184 2.28 8.89 -13.12
C ALA A 184 1.89 9.88 -12.00
N LEU A 185 1.73 9.42 -10.76
CA LEU A 185 1.39 10.28 -9.62
C LEU A 185 2.45 11.35 -9.34
N THR A 186 3.73 11.02 -9.51
CA THR A 186 4.86 11.91 -9.18
C THR A 186 5.29 12.82 -10.33
N SER A 187 4.86 12.53 -11.56
CA SER A 187 5.27 13.27 -12.77
C SER A 187 4.15 14.10 -13.38
N MET A 188 2.89 13.66 -13.27
CA MET A 188 1.76 14.35 -13.89
C MET A 188 1.20 15.43 -12.96
N LYS A 189 1.05 16.64 -13.52
CA LYS A 189 0.55 17.83 -12.78
C LYS A 189 -0.83 17.62 -12.15
N GLU A 190 -1.70 16.83 -12.77
CA GLU A 190 -3.05 16.57 -12.24
C GLU A 190 -3.04 15.83 -10.89
N PHE A 191 -1.97 15.06 -10.61
CA PHE A 191 -1.78 14.29 -9.38
C PHE A 191 -0.76 14.94 -8.43
N GLU A 192 -0.42 16.21 -8.62
CA GLU A 192 0.62 16.91 -7.84
C GLU A 192 0.39 16.82 -6.31
N HIS A 193 -0.86 16.70 -5.86
CA HIS A 193 -1.22 16.51 -4.45
C HIS A 193 -0.78 15.14 -3.91
N PHE A 194 -0.89 14.07 -4.69
CA PHE A 194 -0.29 12.77 -4.37
C PHE A 194 1.22 12.80 -4.54
N GLY A 195 1.69 13.31 -5.68
CA GLY A 195 3.10 13.29 -6.06
C GLY A 195 3.98 13.98 -5.03
N LYS A 196 3.60 15.17 -4.54
CA LYS A 196 4.36 15.87 -3.49
C LYS A 196 4.43 15.09 -2.18
N PHE A 197 3.31 14.50 -1.77
CA PHE A 197 3.26 13.70 -0.55
C PHE A 197 4.13 12.45 -0.69
N LEU A 198 3.98 11.67 -1.77
CA LEU A 198 4.79 10.49 -2.03
C LEU A 198 6.28 10.83 -2.13
N SER A 199 6.64 11.84 -2.94
CA SER A 199 8.04 12.25 -3.11
C SER A 199 8.69 12.75 -1.82
N HIS A 200 7.93 13.28 -0.86
CA HIS A 200 8.48 13.68 0.45
C HIS A 200 9.03 12.49 1.25
N TYR A 201 8.49 11.28 1.04
CA TYR A 201 8.88 10.06 1.74
C TYR A 201 9.72 9.10 0.89
N GLU A 202 10.18 9.56 -0.28
CA GLU A 202 11.18 8.85 -1.08
C GLU A 202 12.52 8.78 -0.35
N LYS A 203 13.16 7.62 -0.44
CA LYS A 203 14.50 7.38 0.07
C LYS A 203 15.30 6.52 -0.91
N GLN A 204 16.61 6.58 -0.76
CA GLN A 204 17.53 5.66 -1.41
C GLN A 204 17.98 4.64 -0.37
N GLU A 205 17.81 3.36 -0.68
CA GLU A 205 18.26 2.27 0.17
C GLU A 205 19.35 1.47 -0.53
N LEU A 206 20.31 0.99 0.26
CA LEU A 206 21.35 0.11 -0.24
C LEU A 206 20.78 -1.30 -0.40
N ASP A 207 20.86 -1.85 -1.60
CA ASP A 207 20.62 -3.25 -1.84
C ASP A 207 21.88 -4.05 -1.49
N GLU A 208 21.96 -4.51 -0.24
CA GLU A 208 23.11 -5.26 0.24
C GLU A 208 23.35 -6.57 -0.54
N VAL A 209 22.31 -7.15 -1.15
CA VAL A 209 22.40 -8.44 -1.87
C VAL A 209 23.12 -8.25 -3.20
N ASN A 210 22.77 -7.18 -3.90
CA ASN A 210 23.35 -6.86 -5.20
C ASN A 210 24.61 -5.98 -5.11
N SER A 211 24.91 -5.43 -3.93
CA SER A 211 26.14 -4.67 -3.66
C SER A 211 27.34 -5.57 -3.35
N ILE A 212 28.55 -5.11 -3.71
CA ILE A 212 29.79 -5.85 -3.44
C ILE A 212 30.41 -5.33 -2.14
N GLN A 213 30.39 -6.16 -1.08
CA GLN A 213 31.02 -5.83 0.20
C GLN A 213 32.56 -5.87 0.09
N ALA A 214 33.21 -4.75 0.41
CA ALA A 214 34.67 -4.62 0.45
C ALA A 214 35.27 -5.01 1.80
N GLY A 215 34.52 -4.88 2.89
CA GLY A 215 35.00 -5.21 4.23
C GLY A 215 34.09 -4.73 5.36
N ILE A 216 34.63 -4.66 6.57
CA ILE A 216 33.98 -4.09 7.75
C ILE A 216 34.97 -3.10 8.37
N VAL A 217 34.54 -1.85 8.54
CA VAL A 217 35.31 -0.79 9.20
C VAL A 217 34.46 -0.27 10.36
N ASP A 218 35.01 -0.24 11.57
CA ASP A 218 34.31 0.20 12.79
C ASP A 218 32.97 -0.50 13.06
N GLY A 219 32.87 -1.78 12.69
CA GLY A 219 31.66 -2.60 12.86
C GLY A 219 30.56 -2.33 11.82
N GLN A 220 30.79 -1.45 10.85
CA GLN A 220 29.89 -1.20 9.72
C GLN A 220 30.42 -1.87 8.45
N LYS A 221 29.52 -2.49 7.66
CA LYS A 221 29.88 -3.03 6.35
C LYS A 221 30.24 -1.89 5.40
N VAL A 222 31.34 -2.02 4.67
CA VAL A 222 31.76 -1.09 3.62
C VAL A 222 31.65 -1.81 2.28
N TYR A 223 31.12 -1.12 1.28
CA TYR A 223 30.86 -1.66 -0.05
C TYR A 223 31.82 -1.02 -1.08
N SER A 224 32.45 -1.83 -1.92
CA SER A 224 33.30 -1.35 -3.03
C SER A 224 32.45 -0.92 -4.22
N ASP A 225 31.29 -1.55 -4.39
CA ASP A 225 30.28 -1.20 -5.37
C ASP A 225 28.91 -1.27 -4.69
N SER A 226 28.18 -0.17 -4.73
CA SER A 226 26.90 -0.02 -4.02
C SER A 226 25.79 0.10 -5.03
N VAL A 227 24.85 -0.85 -4.97
CA VAL A 227 23.59 -0.80 -5.70
C VAL A 227 22.58 -0.09 -4.82
N MET A 228 22.17 1.13 -5.20
CA MET A 228 21.10 1.85 -4.51
C MET A 228 19.78 1.64 -5.24
N ILE A 229 18.73 1.33 -4.49
CA ILE A 229 17.37 1.22 -4.98
C ILE A 229 16.53 2.38 -4.45
N LYS A 230 15.64 2.89 -5.32
CA LYS A 230 14.62 3.85 -4.92
C LYS A 230 13.54 3.11 -4.14
N ASP A 231 13.23 3.59 -2.93
CA ASP A 231 12.14 3.08 -2.09
C ASP A 231 11.31 4.26 -1.54
N ASN A 232 10.15 3.95 -0.96
CA ASN A 232 9.30 4.93 -0.30
C ASN A 232 8.86 4.39 1.06
N ALA A 233 9.04 5.18 2.12
CA ALA A 233 8.64 4.78 3.46
C ALA A 233 7.12 4.46 3.57
N LEU A 234 6.30 5.01 2.67
CA LEU A 234 4.86 4.79 2.61
C LEU A 234 4.44 3.46 1.98
N PHE A 235 5.32 2.71 1.31
CA PHE A 235 4.93 1.42 0.72
C PHE A 235 4.61 0.34 1.75
N ARG A 236 5.04 0.53 3.01
CA ARG A 236 4.55 -0.27 4.14
C ARG A 236 3.06 -0.07 4.43
N VAL A 237 2.49 1.01 3.90
CA VAL A 237 1.09 1.43 4.09
C VAL A 237 0.25 1.17 2.82
N PHE A 238 0.71 1.56 1.63
CA PHE A 238 -0.09 1.56 0.39
C PHE A 238 0.24 0.46 -0.64
N ASP A 239 1.19 -0.44 -0.34
CA ASP A 239 1.81 -1.40 -1.27
C ASP A 239 2.83 -0.74 -2.23
N GLN A 240 3.70 -1.55 -2.85
CA GLN A 240 4.78 -1.09 -3.72
C GLN A 240 4.28 -0.74 -5.13
N ILE A 241 3.49 0.33 -5.24
CA ILE A 241 2.89 0.80 -6.51
C ILE A 241 3.89 1.22 -7.60
N MET A 242 5.18 1.23 -7.29
CA MET A 242 6.27 1.43 -8.26
C MET A 242 6.81 0.13 -8.88
N SER A 243 6.43 -1.03 -8.33
CA SER A 243 6.90 -2.33 -8.80
C SER A 243 6.21 -2.71 -10.10
N GLU A 244 7.00 -3.09 -11.11
CA GLU A 244 6.49 -3.66 -12.39
C GLU A 244 6.08 -5.13 -12.24
N ASP A 245 6.48 -5.80 -11.16
CA ASP A 245 6.09 -7.20 -10.85
C ASP A 245 4.70 -7.29 -10.20
N SER A 246 3.95 -6.20 -10.19
CA SER A 246 2.62 -6.14 -9.58
C SER A 246 1.70 -5.24 -10.39
N ALA A 247 0.44 -5.63 -10.50
CA ALA A 247 -0.60 -4.90 -11.21
C ALA A 247 -1.56 -4.26 -10.20
N PHE A 248 -1.88 -2.99 -10.39
CA PHE A 248 -2.74 -2.23 -9.49
C PHE A 248 -3.95 -1.63 -10.19
N PHE A 249 -5.02 -1.42 -9.42
CA PHE A 249 -6.02 -0.44 -9.75
C PHE A 249 -5.91 0.68 -8.72
N MET A 250 -5.70 1.92 -9.18
CA MET A 250 -5.69 3.08 -8.31
C MET A 250 -6.85 4.01 -8.64
N LEU A 251 -7.58 4.44 -7.62
CA LEU A 251 -8.56 5.51 -7.72
C LEU A 251 -7.86 6.84 -7.45
N ALA A 252 -7.90 7.76 -8.40
CA ALA A 252 -7.21 9.06 -8.26
C ALA A 252 -8.19 10.23 -8.48
N PRO A 253 -8.57 10.99 -7.44
CA PRO A 253 -9.29 12.25 -7.58
C PRO A 253 -8.44 13.32 -8.29
N ASN A 254 -9.13 14.30 -8.87
CA ASN A 254 -8.48 15.54 -9.28
C ASN A 254 -8.22 16.45 -8.06
N ALA A 255 -7.46 17.54 -8.27
CA ALA A 255 -7.09 18.46 -7.20
C ALA A 255 -8.29 19.08 -6.46
N ASP A 256 -9.37 19.46 -7.15
CA ASP A 256 -10.52 20.12 -6.52
C ASP A 256 -11.30 19.17 -5.61
N MET A 257 -11.50 17.93 -6.07
CA MET A 257 -12.11 16.87 -5.28
C MET A 257 -11.24 16.51 -4.08
N TRP A 258 -9.93 16.34 -4.29
CA TRP A 258 -8.97 16.08 -3.22
C TRP A 258 -9.03 17.16 -2.13
N ASN A 259 -8.98 18.44 -2.52
CA ASN A 259 -9.05 19.55 -1.58
C ASN A 259 -10.36 19.55 -0.78
N THR A 260 -11.48 19.20 -1.43
CA THR A 260 -12.79 19.13 -0.76
C THR A 260 -12.80 18.06 0.32
N VAL A 261 -12.41 16.83 -0.02
CA VAL A 261 -12.43 15.70 0.92
C VAL A 261 -11.35 15.82 2.00
N TYR A 262 -10.20 16.42 1.66
CA TYR A 262 -9.14 16.74 2.62
C TYR A 262 -9.62 17.75 3.67
N ASN A 263 -10.27 18.84 3.24
CA ASN A 263 -10.75 19.87 4.14
C ASN A 263 -11.84 19.37 5.11
N GLU A 264 -12.63 18.37 4.69
CA GLU A 264 -13.54 17.65 5.58
C GLU A 264 -12.78 16.73 6.55
N ALA A 265 -11.91 15.87 6.02
CA ALA A 265 -11.21 14.86 6.80
C ALA A 265 -10.29 15.48 7.87
N VAL A 266 -9.58 16.55 7.55
CA VAL A 266 -8.64 17.20 8.49
C VAL A 266 -9.32 17.70 9.77
N GLN A 267 -10.63 17.97 9.74
CA GLN A 267 -11.40 18.37 10.93
C GLN A 267 -11.44 17.28 12.01
N TYR A 268 -11.31 16.01 11.62
CA TYR A 268 -11.27 14.85 12.53
C TYR A 268 -9.87 14.64 13.13
N PHE A 269 -8.82 15.18 12.50
CA PHE A 269 -7.42 15.07 12.90
C PHE A 269 -6.93 16.35 13.61
N ASN A 270 -7.78 16.96 14.45
CA ASN A 270 -7.40 18.13 15.22
C ASN A 270 -6.63 17.71 16.48
N TYR A 271 -5.31 17.92 16.50
CA TYR A 271 -4.47 17.58 17.66
C TYR A 271 -4.40 18.66 18.74
N GLY A 272 -5.16 19.76 18.60
CA GLY A 272 -5.14 20.89 19.53
C GLY A 272 -3.77 21.56 19.62
N SER A 273 -3.46 22.13 20.78
CA SER A 273 -2.20 22.83 21.05
C SER A 273 -1.05 21.87 21.36
N MET A 274 -0.54 21.16 20.35
CA MET A 274 0.67 20.33 20.48
C MET A 274 1.78 20.69 19.46
N PRO A 275 3.06 20.44 19.77
CA PRO A 275 4.14 20.66 18.82
C PRO A 275 3.93 19.83 17.54
N LYS A 276 4.04 20.50 16.38
CA LYS A 276 3.85 19.89 15.04
C LYS A 276 2.44 19.32 14.79
N ALA A 277 1.43 19.82 15.49
CA ALA A 277 0.02 19.43 15.28
C ALA A 277 -0.37 19.45 13.78
N ASP A 278 -0.04 20.52 13.07
CA ASP A 278 -0.37 20.68 11.65
C ASP A 278 0.27 19.60 10.77
N SER A 279 1.55 19.30 10.98
CA SER A 279 2.26 18.28 10.20
C SER A 279 1.74 16.87 10.48
N ILE A 280 1.37 16.58 11.73
CA ILE A 280 0.80 15.29 12.13
C ILE A 280 -0.62 15.15 11.57
N ALA A 281 -1.41 16.23 11.60
CA ALA A 281 -2.73 16.29 10.98
C ALA A 281 -2.65 16.07 9.48
N GLU A 282 -1.76 16.77 8.78
CA GLU A 282 -1.55 16.60 7.34
C GLU A 282 -1.18 15.17 6.97
N TYR A 283 -0.23 14.57 7.70
CA TYR A 283 0.20 13.20 7.49
C TYR A 283 -0.95 12.21 7.66
N TRP A 284 -1.62 12.21 8.81
CA TRP A 284 -2.66 11.22 9.09
C TRP A 284 -3.93 11.44 8.27
N THR A 285 -4.26 12.68 7.92
CA THR A 285 -5.36 12.99 7.00
C THR A 285 -5.09 12.41 5.62
N THR A 286 -3.91 12.70 5.07
CA THR A 286 -3.51 12.21 3.74
C THR A 286 -3.45 10.69 3.71
N VAL A 287 -2.82 10.09 4.74
CA VAL A 287 -2.70 8.63 4.83
C VAL A 287 -4.07 7.96 4.90
N SER A 288 -4.97 8.52 5.70
CA SER A 288 -6.31 7.97 5.87
C SER A 288 -7.14 8.05 4.59
N LEU A 289 -7.04 9.15 3.84
CA LEU A 289 -7.73 9.30 2.56
C LEU A 289 -7.14 8.40 1.47
N MET A 290 -5.83 8.17 1.49
CA MET A 290 -5.16 7.29 0.52
C MET A 290 -5.36 5.80 0.82
N SER A 291 -5.77 5.43 2.03
CA SER A 291 -5.84 4.04 2.51
C SER A 291 -6.60 3.10 1.57
N ASP A 292 -7.67 3.59 0.95
CA ASP A 292 -8.56 2.80 0.08
C ASP A 292 -8.53 3.24 -1.38
N LEU A 293 -7.48 3.94 -1.79
CA LEU A 293 -7.30 4.32 -3.19
C LEU A 293 -6.56 3.26 -4.01
N VAL A 294 -5.84 2.33 -3.38
CA VAL A 294 -4.99 1.36 -4.08
C VAL A 294 -5.49 -0.07 -3.85
N TYR A 295 -5.58 -0.84 -4.94
CA TYR A 295 -6.01 -2.23 -4.94
C TYR A 295 -5.01 -3.07 -5.74
N ASN A 296 -4.47 -4.12 -5.14
CA ASN A 296 -3.55 -5.05 -5.81
C ASN A 296 -4.35 -6.07 -6.62
N ARG A 297 -4.25 -6.03 -7.96
CA ARG A 297 -5.00 -6.87 -8.91
C ARG A 297 -4.49 -8.32 -8.95
N ASN A 298 -3.24 -8.58 -8.58
CA ASN A 298 -2.67 -9.93 -8.64
C ASN A 298 -3.35 -10.92 -7.68
N ILE A 299 -4.00 -10.42 -6.63
CA ILE A 299 -4.56 -11.23 -5.54
C ILE A 299 -6.08 -11.16 -5.41
N GLN A 300 -6.77 -10.43 -6.29
CA GLN A 300 -8.23 -10.27 -6.22
C GLN A 300 -8.85 -9.88 -7.57
N HIS A 301 -10.13 -10.19 -7.71
CA HIS A 301 -10.96 -9.80 -8.85
C HIS A 301 -12.17 -8.99 -8.37
N PRO A 302 -12.55 -7.87 -9.04
CA PRO A 302 -13.55 -6.93 -8.55
C PRO A 302 -15.02 -7.36 -8.78
N GLU A 303 -15.31 -8.66 -8.94
CA GLU A 303 -16.66 -9.11 -9.31
C GLU A 303 -17.64 -9.00 -8.12
N ASP A 304 -17.39 -9.75 -7.04
CA ASP A 304 -18.26 -9.77 -5.86
C ASP A 304 -17.79 -8.81 -4.77
N SER A 305 -16.48 -8.71 -4.55
CA SER A 305 -15.90 -7.83 -3.56
C SER A 305 -14.45 -7.52 -3.88
N ILE A 306 -13.98 -6.38 -3.38
CA ILE A 306 -12.58 -5.96 -3.47
C ILE A 306 -12.15 -5.41 -2.11
N PHE A 307 -10.87 -5.52 -1.79
CA PHE A 307 -10.27 -4.94 -0.60
C PHE A 307 -9.02 -4.14 -0.96
N SER A 308 -8.85 -3.00 -0.29
CA SER A 308 -7.70 -2.13 -0.54
C SER A 308 -6.41 -2.74 0.02
N THR A 309 -5.26 -2.17 -0.36
CA THR A 309 -3.96 -2.56 0.19
C THR A 309 -3.83 -2.28 1.70
N SER A 310 -4.71 -1.46 2.28
CA SER A 310 -4.81 -1.21 3.72
C SER A 310 -5.56 -2.31 4.49
N TYR A 311 -6.26 -3.22 3.80
CA TYR A 311 -7.01 -4.29 4.47
C TYR A 311 -6.11 -5.21 5.29
N ARG A 312 -6.60 -5.56 6.48
CA ARG A 312 -6.03 -6.60 7.35
C ARG A 312 -7.17 -7.47 7.87
N PRO A 313 -7.01 -8.80 7.99
CA PRO A 313 -8.07 -9.69 8.48
C PRO A 313 -8.65 -9.29 9.86
N ILE A 314 -7.81 -8.73 10.73
CA ILE A 314 -8.22 -8.27 12.06
C ILE A 314 -9.11 -7.00 12.04
N ASN A 315 -9.05 -6.23 10.96
CA ASN A 315 -9.80 -4.98 10.79
C ASN A 315 -11.13 -5.17 10.05
N TRP A 316 -11.57 -6.41 9.82
CA TRP A 316 -12.89 -6.66 9.22
C TRP A 316 -14.01 -5.97 10.02
N PRO A 317 -14.96 -5.26 9.38
CA PRO A 317 -15.24 -5.22 7.94
C PRO A 317 -14.63 -4.02 7.17
N TYR A 318 -13.72 -3.25 7.74
CA TYR A 318 -13.16 -2.05 7.11
C TYR A 318 -12.27 -2.40 5.91
N HIS A 319 -12.13 -1.47 4.97
CA HIS A 319 -11.34 -1.61 3.75
C HIS A 319 -11.83 -2.71 2.77
N VAL A 320 -13.06 -3.21 2.96
CA VAL A 320 -13.69 -4.20 2.06
C VAL A 320 -14.99 -3.65 1.47
N TYR A 321 -15.03 -3.65 0.14
CA TYR A 321 -16.12 -3.12 -0.65
C TYR A 321 -16.84 -4.24 -1.41
N GLN A 322 -18.14 -4.35 -1.16
CA GLN A 322 -18.99 -5.37 -1.78
C GLN A 322 -19.60 -4.80 -3.05
N LYS A 323 -19.71 -5.62 -4.10
CA LYS A 323 -20.22 -5.25 -5.43
C LYS A 323 -19.58 -3.96 -5.96
N PRO A 324 -18.24 -3.89 -6.04
CA PRO A 324 -17.54 -2.64 -6.27
C PRO A 324 -17.89 -1.99 -7.62
N MET A 325 -18.27 -2.78 -8.63
CA MET A 325 -18.66 -2.26 -9.95
C MET A 325 -20.17 -1.95 -10.08
N ALA A 326 -20.99 -2.29 -9.10
CA ALA A 326 -22.42 -2.00 -9.14
C ALA A 326 -22.68 -0.51 -8.87
N ALA A 327 -23.91 -0.04 -9.16
CA ALA A 327 -24.30 1.35 -8.87
C ALA A 327 -24.06 1.71 -7.39
N GLY A 328 -23.30 2.77 -7.14
CA GLY A 328 -22.87 3.21 -5.81
C GLY A 328 -21.67 2.44 -5.22
N GLY A 329 -21.05 1.52 -5.97
CA GLY A 329 -19.81 0.86 -5.60
C GLY A 329 -18.58 1.73 -5.83
N VAL A 330 -17.44 1.35 -5.24
CA VAL A 330 -16.18 2.13 -5.32
C VAL A 330 -15.57 2.18 -6.72
N LEU A 331 -15.90 1.21 -7.57
CA LEU A 331 -15.52 1.14 -9.00
C LEU A 331 -16.74 1.35 -9.92
N ASP A 332 -17.81 1.98 -9.44
CA ASP A 332 -18.95 2.36 -10.29
C ASP A 332 -18.46 3.28 -11.41
N ALA A 333 -18.84 2.96 -12.65
CA ALA A 333 -18.52 3.77 -13.83
C ALA A 333 -19.00 5.22 -13.69
N ASN A 334 -20.04 5.51 -12.90
CA ASN A 334 -20.49 6.87 -12.62
C ASN A 334 -19.53 7.69 -11.76
N ASN A 335 -18.61 7.04 -11.04
CA ASN A 335 -17.56 7.69 -10.23
C ASN A 335 -16.26 7.89 -11.03
N ILE A 336 -16.16 7.30 -12.22
CA ILE A 336 -14.94 7.26 -13.04
C ILE A 336 -15.14 8.17 -14.25
N LYS A 337 -14.23 9.13 -14.43
CA LYS A 337 -14.18 10.01 -15.59
C LYS A 337 -13.60 9.28 -16.81
N ASP A 338 -12.42 8.71 -16.62
CA ASP A 338 -11.63 8.01 -17.62
C ASP A 338 -10.55 7.16 -16.92
N VAL A 339 -9.85 6.32 -17.69
CA VAL A 339 -8.79 5.44 -17.17
C VAL A 339 -7.48 5.78 -17.86
N LEU A 340 -6.46 6.09 -17.06
CA LEU A 340 -5.08 6.19 -17.51
C LEU A 340 -4.44 4.81 -17.40
N GLN A 341 -4.03 4.25 -18.54
CA GLN A 341 -3.26 3.00 -18.59
C GLN A 341 -1.84 3.25 -18.07
N CYS A 342 -1.36 2.35 -17.22
CA CYS A 342 -0.01 2.33 -16.68
C CYS A 342 0.65 0.97 -16.96
N SER A 343 1.99 0.93 -16.94
CA SER A 343 2.75 -0.31 -17.20
C SER A 343 2.48 -1.39 -16.14
N ASN A 344 2.12 -0.98 -14.93
CA ASN A 344 1.84 -1.86 -13.81
C ASN A 344 0.37 -1.73 -13.32
N GLY A 345 -0.56 -1.42 -14.22
CA GLY A 345 -1.99 -1.38 -13.91
C GLY A 345 -2.72 -0.15 -14.45
N ASP A 346 -3.74 0.31 -13.73
CA ASP A 346 -4.63 1.37 -14.20
C ASP A 346 -4.86 2.43 -13.12
N ILE A 347 -4.85 3.71 -13.52
CA ILE A 347 -5.36 4.81 -12.70
C ILE A 347 -6.75 5.21 -13.20
N TYR A 348 -7.77 4.96 -12.38
CA TYR A 348 -9.14 5.40 -12.58
C TYR A 348 -9.27 6.84 -12.09
N ARG A 349 -9.32 7.79 -13.03
CA ARG A 349 -9.49 9.21 -12.69
C ARG A 349 -10.93 9.44 -12.25
N LEU A 350 -11.12 9.90 -11.00
CA LEU A 350 -12.45 10.06 -10.44
C LEU A 350 -13.13 11.35 -10.92
N ASN A 351 -14.44 11.30 -11.13
CA ASN A 351 -15.31 12.48 -11.22
C ASN A 351 -16.18 12.66 -9.95
N ASN A 352 -16.36 11.61 -9.14
CA ASN A 352 -17.07 11.62 -7.87
C ASN A 352 -16.30 10.81 -6.82
N TRP A 353 -16.32 11.27 -5.57
CA TRP A 353 -15.69 10.58 -4.46
C TRP A 353 -16.60 9.47 -3.91
N PRO A 354 -16.19 8.18 -3.95
CA PRO A 354 -17.09 7.07 -3.63
C PRO A 354 -17.10 6.68 -2.14
N PHE A 355 -16.36 7.38 -1.29
CA PHE A 355 -16.17 7.00 0.11
C PHE A 355 -16.84 7.96 1.10
N THR A 356 -17.27 7.42 2.23
CA THR A 356 -17.69 8.21 3.39
C THR A 356 -16.59 8.24 4.46
N PRO A 357 -16.62 9.18 5.43
CA PRO A 357 -15.70 9.16 6.58
C PRO A 357 -15.68 7.82 7.32
N ALA A 358 -16.85 7.16 7.44
CA ALA A 358 -16.98 5.88 8.13
C ALA A 358 -16.39 4.69 7.35
N ASP A 359 -16.16 4.83 6.05
CA ASP A 359 -15.44 3.84 5.27
C ASP A 359 -13.93 3.93 5.55
N LEU A 360 -13.39 5.15 5.63
CA LEU A 360 -11.96 5.42 5.60
C LEU A 360 -11.28 5.53 6.97
N TYR A 361 -11.85 6.34 7.89
CA TYR A 361 -11.12 6.71 9.12
C TYR A 361 -11.98 6.89 10.37
N PHE A 362 -13.26 7.23 10.24
CA PHE A 362 -14.13 7.52 11.38
C PHE A 362 -14.85 6.24 11.85
N HIS A 363 -14.06 5.23 12.20
CA HIS A 363 -14.53 3.92 12.63
C HIS A 363 -14.91 3.90 14.12
N PRO A 364 -15.82 2.99 14.54
CA PRO A 364 -16.03 2.70 15.95
C PRO A 364 -14.77 2.31 16.72
N ILE A 365 -14.65 2.83 17.94
CA ILE A 365 -13.53 2.52 18.84
C ILE A 365 -14.02 1.51 19.88
N ILE A 366 -13.28 0.42 20.04
CA ILE A 366 -13.54 -0.63 21.03
C ILE A 366 -12.34 -0.70 21.98
N THR A 367 -12.56 -0.29 23.22
CA THR A 367 -11.61 -0.49 24.32
C THR A 367 -12.08 -1.71 25.11
N GLN A 368 -11.36 -2.83 24.96
CA GLN A 368 -11.67 -4.08 25.65
C GLN A 368 -11.50 -3.93 27.16
N GLY A 369 -12.49 -4.35 27.94
CA GLY A 369 -12.46 -4.24 29.39
C GLY A 369 -11.42 -5.17 30.02
N GLU A 370 -11.20 -6.35 29.44
CA GLU A 370 -10.26 -7.34 29.94
C GLU A 370 -8.79 -7.05 29.62
N ARG A 371 -8.51 -6.06 28.77
CA ARG A 371 -7.15 -5.75 28.36
C ARG A 371 -6.51 -4.87 29.43
N GLU A 372 -5.51 -5.39 30.14
CA GLU A 372 -4.81 -4.64 31.19
C GLU A 372 -4.23 -3.31 30.68
N ALA A 373 -3.71 -3.29 29.45
CA ALA A 373 -3.19 -2.07 28.81
C ALA A 373 -4.24 -0.96 28.61
N SER A 374 -5.53 -1.29 28.68
CA SER A 374 -6.63 -0.32 28.59
C SER A 374 -7.05 0.24 29.95
N LEU A 375 -6.57 -0.31 31.06
CA LEU A 375 -6.94 0.10 32.41
C LEU A 375 -5.90 1.07 32.98
N ARG A 376 -6.33 2.29 33.32
CA ARG A 376 -5.45 3.32 33.88
C ARG A 376 -5.36 3.28 35.40
N GLU A 377 -6.51 3.17 36.06
CA GLU A 377 -6.59 3.10 37.52
C GLU A 377 -7.89 2.44 37.96
N TYR A 378 -7.90 1.89 39.18
CA TYR A 378 -9.11 1.36 39.81
C TYR A 378 -9.03 1.47 41.34
N LYS A 379 -10.20 1.58 41.99
CA LYS A 379 -10.34 1.71 43.44
C LYS A 379 -11.53 0.89 43.94
N ASP A 380 -11.42 0.41 45.18
CA ASP A 380 -12.49 -0.31 45.91
C ASP A 380 -13.10 -1.52 45.18
N CYS A 381 -12.34 -2.14 44.29
CA CYS A 381 -12.69 -3.39 43.61
C CYS A 381 -11.51 -4.34 43.48
N THR A 382 -11.84 -5.58 43.12
CA THR A 382 -10.95 -6.57 42.55
C THR A 382 -11.39 -6.83 41.11
N LEU A 383 -10.42 -6.86 40.20
CA LEU A 383 -10.62 -7.06 38.77
C LEU A 383 -10.21 -8.49 38.41
N ASN A 384 -11.11 -9.22 37.73
CA ASN A 384 -10.85 -10.58 37.29
C ASN A 384 -11.09 -10.69 35.78
N TYR A 385 -10.05 -11.00 35.04
CA TYR A 385 -10.11 -11.24 33.60
C TYR A 385 -10.67 -12.64 33.32
N ARG A 386 -11.67 -12.74 32.44
CA ARG A 386 -12.38 -13.99 32.14
C ARG A 386 -12.46 -14.20 30.63
N ALA A 387 -12.20 -15.42 30.18
CA ALA A 387 -12.43 -15.83 28.80
C ALA A 387 -13.80 -16.53 28.67
N VAL A 388 -14.53 -16.22 27.62
CA VAL A 388 -15.80 -16.87 27.24
C VAL A 388 -15.94 -16.84 25.72
N ILE A 389 -16.09 -18.00 25.10
CA ILE A 389 -16.28 -18.08 23.65
C ILE A 389 -17.76 -17.88 23.34
N ALA A 390 -18.11 -16.72 22.81
CA ALA A 390 -19.48 -16.39 22.43
C ALA A 390 -19.49 -15.28 21.38
N ASP A 391 -20.32 -15.43 20.33
CA ASP A 391 -20.43 -14.43 19.26
C ASP A 391 -20.90 -13.05 19.76
N SER A 392 -21.56 -13.01 20.92
CA SER A 392 -22.07 -11.80 21.57
C SER A 392 -21.07 -11.14 22.52
N VAL A 393 -19.86 -11.68 22.68
CA VAL A 393 -18.82 -11.13 23.57
C VAL A 393 -17.61 -10.75 22.74
N SER A 394 -17.23 -9.48 22.81
CA SER A 394 -16.07 -8.97 22.09
C SER A 394 -14.80 -9.67 22.54
N GLY A 395 -13.90 -10.00 21.61
CA GLY A 395 -12.61 -10.63 21.94
C GLY A 395 -12.69 -12.01 22.62
N ASN A 396 -13.89 -12.60 22.77
CA ASN A 396 -14.14 -13.81 23.58
C ASN A 396 -13.67 -13.67 25.05
N ALA A 397 -13.74 -12.46 25.62
CA ALA A 397 -13.34 -12.23 27.00
C ALA A 397 -14.07 -11.02 27.62
N TYR A 398 -14.01 -10.88 28.94
CA TYR A 398 -14.62 -9.77 29.67
C TYR A 398 -13.94 -9.53 31.02
N LEU A 399 -14.17 -8.34 31.56
CA LEU A 399 -13.73 -7.93 32.89
C LEU A 399 -14.84 -8.15 33.93
N HIS A 400 -14.57 -8.99 34.91
CA HIS A 400 -15.41 -9.14 36.09
C HIS A 400 -14.94 -8.22 37.22
N ILE A 401 -15.69 -7.15 37.45
CA ILE A 401 -15.44 -6.16 38.50
C ILE A 401 -16.22 -6.58 39.75
N THR A 402 -15.50 -6.94 40.80
CA THR A 402 -16.05 -7.30 42.11
C THR A 402 -15.77 -6.21 43.14
N PRO A 403 -16.74 -5.78 43.95
CA PRO A 403 -16.50 -4.75 44.95
C PRO A 403 -15.61 -5.28 46.08
N ARG A 404 -14.74 -4.42 46.64
CA ARG A 404 -13.80 -4.80 47.72
C ARG A 404 -14.53 -5.30 48.96
N THR A 405 -15.68 -4.71 49.28
CA THR A 405 -16.62 -5.18 50.29
C THR A 405 -18.03 -5.15 49.71
N SER A 406 -18.99 -5.81 50.36
CA SER A 406 -20.39 -5.86 49.87
C SER A 406 -21.08 -4.50 49.75
N THR A 407 -20.53 -3.45 50.35
CA THR A 407 -21.07 -2.08 50.30
C THR A 407 -20.19 -1.10 49.50
N SER A 408 -18.98 -1.52 49.08
CA SER A 408 -18.04 -0.68 48.35
C SER A 408 -18.58 -0.24 47.00
N ASN A 409 -18.53 1.06 46.73
CA ASN A 409 -18.79 1.64 45.42
C ASN A 409 -17.45 1.84 44.70
N TRP A 410 -17.13 0.92 43.80
CA TRP A 410 -15.88 0.90 43.06
C TRP A 410 -15.78 1.98 41.98
N GLN A 411 -14.55 2.22 41.53
CA GLN A 411 -14.21 3.08 40.39
C GLN A 411 -13.20 2.34 39.51
N ALA A 412 -13.35 2.43 38.19
CA ALA A 412 -12.37 1.96 37.22
C ALA A 412 -12.29 2.95 36.06
N THR A 413 -11.08 3.39 35.71
CA THR A 413 -10.80 4.35 34.64
C THR A 413 -10.08 3.65 33.51
N PHE A 414 -10.62 3.77 32.30
CA PHE A 414 -10.11 3.13 31.09
C PHE A 414 -9.59 4.16 30.10
N GLU A 415 -8.52 3.83 29.40
CA GLU A 415 -7.95 4.62 28.32
C GLU A 415 -8.65 4.34 26.99
N ILE A 416 -8.94 5.40 26.24
CA ILE A 416 -9.59 5.32 24.93
C ILE A 416 -8.61 5.88 23.87
N PRO A 417 -7.73 5.02 23.35
CA PRO A 417 -6.77 5.42 22.32
C PRO A 417 -7.46 5.63 20.97
N ASN A 418 -6.79 6.35 20.08
CA ASN A 418 -7.23 6.57 18.70
C ASN A 418 -8.60 7.25 18.55
N THR A 419 -8.97 8.08 19.52
CA THR A 419 -10.13 8.98 19.44
C THR A 419 -9.84 10.08 18.42
N LEU A 420 -10.61 10.12 17.34
CA LEU A 420 -10.65 11.27 16.42
C LEU A 420 -11.55 12.37 16.97
N SER A 421 -11.28 13.63 16.61
CA SER A 421 -12.20 14.74 16.86
C SER A 421 -13.52 14.47 16.16
N GLY A 422 -14.63 14.89 16.76
CA GLY A 422 -15.97 14.60 16.24
C GLY A 422 -16.89 13.96 17.27
N THR A 423 -18.08 13.59 16.81
CA THR A 423 -19.18 13.22 17.71
C THR A 423 -19.35 11.72 17.83
N TYR A 424 -19.49 11.22 19.06
CA TYR A 424 -19.71 9.81 19.37
C TYR A 424 -20.85 9.62 20.36
N ASP A 425 -21.59 8.53 20.20
CA ASP A 425 -22.34 7.93 21.30
C ASP A 425 -21.37 7.06 22.10
N ILE A 426 -21.15 7.43 23.37
CA ILE A 426 -20.28 6.71 24.29
C ILE A 426 -21.11 5.63 24.97
N CYS A 427 -20.64 4.38 24.89
CA CYS A 427 -21.36 3.22 25.41
C CYS A 427 -20.47 2.34 26.30
N ALA A 428 -21.09 1.62 27.22
CA ALA A 428 -20.49 0.48 27.90
C ALA A 428 -21.29 -0.79 27.55
N VAL A 429 -20.60 -1.84 27.10
CA VAL A 429 -21.21 -3.15 26.83
C VAL A 429 -21.12 -3.99 28.10
N ILE A 430 -22.27 -4.27 28.70
CA ILE A 430 -22.38 -4.98 29.98
C ILE A 430 -23.04 -6.33 29.75
N LEU A 431 -22.39 -7.38 30.24
CA LEU A 431 -22.84 -8.75 30.09
C LEU A 431 -23.78 -9.17 31.24
N PRO A 432 -24.75 -10.06 30.98
CA PRO A 432 -25.61 -10.60 32.01
C PRO A 432 -24.83 -11.57 32.91
N LYS A 433 -25.23 -11.70 34.18
CA LYS A 433 -24.55 -12.60 35.15
C LYS A 433 -24.43 -14.06 34.70
N THR A 434 -25.24 -14.48 33.73
CA THR A 434 -25.20 -15.80 33.10
C THR A 434 -23.90 -16.10 32.37
N VAL A 435 -23.12 -15.09 31.95
CA VAL A 435 -21.77 -15.32 31.37
C VAL A 435 -20.78 -15.86 32.39
N TYR A 436 -21.02 -15.60 33.68
CA TYR A 436 -20.23 -16.11 34.79
C TYR A 436 -20.86 -17.34 35.44
N ASN A 437 -22.18 -17.32 35.65
CA ASN A 437 -22.93 -18.43 36.21
C ASN A 437 -24.23 -18.66 35.41
N PRO A 438 -24.25 -19.62 34.46
CA PRO A 438 -25.40 -19.90 33.60
C PRO A 438 -26.69 -20.25 34.36
N ASN A 439 -26.57 -20.73 35.60
CA ASN A 439 -27.69 -21.12 36.44
C ASN A 439 -28.20 -19.99 37.35
N SER A 440 -27.60 -18.79 37.29
CA SER A 440 -28.03 -17.66 38.10
C SER A 440 -29.51 -17.34 37.87
N ARG A 441 -30.19 -16.95 38.95
CA ARG A 441 -31.54 -16.37 38.94
C ARG A 441 -31.56 -14.97 39.56
N ASP A 442 -30.40 -14.48 40.01
CA ASP A 442 -30.21 -13.15 40.58
C ASP A 442 -29.77 -12.18 39.49
N PHE A 443 -30.75 -11.57 38.84
CA PHE A 443 -30.56 -10.61 37.75
C PHE A 443 -30.82 -9.19 38.25
N LYS A 444 -29.84 -8.64 38.97
CA LYS A 444 -29.89 -7.26 39.43
C LYS A 444 -29.12 -6.38 38.45
N PRO A 445 -29.71 -5.28 37.96
CA PRO A 445 -29.01 -4.34 37.12
C PRO A 445 -27.86 -3.65 37.88
N ASN A 446 -26.87 -3.19 37.14
CA ASN A 446 -25.89 -2.25 37.64
C ASN A 446 -26.49 -0.84 37.73
N LYS A 447 -25.88 -0.02 38.59
CA LYS A 447 -26.19 1.40 38.69
C LYS A 447 -24.89 2.17 38.89
N PHE A 448 -24.53 2.99 37.91
CA PHE A 448 -23.23 3.65 37.86
C PHE A 448 -23.32 5.06 37.31
N LYS A 449 -22.25 5.83 37.52
CA LYS A 449 -21.96 7.12 36.90
C LYS A 449 -20.77 6.97 35.98
N ALA A 450 -20.66 7.87 35.01
CA ALA A 450 -19.49 7.93 34.16
C ALA A 450 -18.90 9.35 34.13
N THR A 451 -17.58 9.43 34.07
CA THR A 451 -16.86 10.69 33.88
C THR A 451 -15.88 10.51 32.74
N LEU A 452 -16.10 11.23 31.65
CA LEU A 452 -15.18 11.31 30.52
C LEU A 452 -14.14 12.39 30.83
N THR A 453 -12.87 12.07 30.67
CA THR A 453 -11.77 13.05 30.66
C THR A 453 -11.23 13.15 29.25
N TYR A 454 -11.02 14.37 28.76
CA TYR A 454 -10.54 14.68 27.41
C TYR A 454 -9.64 15.92 27.45
N MET A 455 -9.01 16.24 26.32
CA MET A 455 -8.22 17.49 26.17
C MET A 455 -9.00 18.49 25.33
N ASP A 456 -9.03 19.74 25.77
CA ASP A 456 -9.58 20.83 24.96
C ASP A 456 -8.55 21.38 23.95
N LEU A 457 -8.95 22.42 23.21
CA LEU A 457 -8.12 23.04 22.18
C LEU A 457 -6.85 23.70 22.74
N ASP A 458 -6.87 24.14 23.99
CA ASP A 458 -5.76 24.81 24.67
C ASP A 458 -4.76 23.81 25.27
N GLY A 459 -5.04 22.51 25.15
CA GLY A 459 -4.22 21.46 25.74
C GLY A 459 -4.47 21.32 27.25
N GLU A 460 -5.63 21.72 27.75
CA GLU A 460 -6.04 21.49 29.14
C GLU A 460 -6.93 20.26 29.27
N SER A 461 -6.71 19.49 30.33
CA SER A 461 -7.56 18.35 30.65
C SER A 461 -8.89 18.81 31.24
N LYS A 462 -9.99 18.42 30.59
CA LYS A 462 -11.38 18.71 30.99
C LYS A 462 -12.13 17.43 31.30
N LYS A 463 -13.24 17.57 32.02
CA LYS A 463 -14.11 16.45 32.43
C LYS A 463 -15.56 16.73 32.05
N GLU A 464 -16.23 15.73 31.53
CA GLU A 464 -17.67 15.68 31.31
C GLU A 464 -18.28 14.59 32.20
N GLU A 465 -19.24 14.97 33.04
CA GLU A 465 -19.91 14.05 33.98
C GLU A 465 -21.30 13.64 33.49
N TYR A 466 -21.54 12.34 33.39
CA TYR A 466 -22.84 11.80 33.02
C TYR A 466 -23.62 11.42 34.30
N GLY A 467 -24.65 12.23 34.59
CA GLY A 467 -25.19 12.40 35.94
C GLY A 467 -26.50 11.71 36.30
N ASN A 468 -27.23 11.10 35.36
CA ASN A 468 -28.49 10.41 35.67
C ASN A 468 -28.26 8.90 35.76
N GLU A 469 -27.76 8.45 36.91
CA GLU A 469 -27.75 7.05 37.38
C GLU A 469 -27.99 5.99 36.29
N ILE A 470 -26.93 5.70 35.52
CA ILE A 470 -27.00 4.83 34.34
C ILE A 470 -27.19 3.38 34.82
N SER A 471 -28.07 2.64 34.14
CA SER A 471 -28.42 1.27 34.48
C SER A 471 -28.56 0.40 33.23
N ASN A 472 -28.23 -0.89 33.34
CA ASN A 472 -28.31 -1.84 32.24
C ASN A 472 -29.50 -2.79 32.38
N ASN A 473 -29.90 -3.41 31.28
CA ASN A 473 -30.76 -4.59 31.26
C ASN A 473 -29.94 -5.83 31.68
N PRO A 474 -30.20 -6.45 32.85
CA PRO A 474 -29.37 -7.53 33.37
C PRO A 474 -29.62 -8.89 32.69
N TYR A 475 -30.59 -8.99 31.77
CA TYR A 475 -31.00 -10.24 31.13
C TYR A 475 -30.32 -10.49 29.78
N VAL A 476 -29.64 -9.50 29.21
CA VAL A 476 -29.05 -9.55 27.87
C VAL A 476 -27.63 -8.98 27.89
N VAL A 477 -26.88 -9.19 26.82
CA VAL A 477 -25.72 -8.34 26.52
C VAL A 477 -26.26 -6.97 26.16
N ASP A 478 -26.01 -5.99 27.02
CA ASP A 478 -26.62 -4.67 26.93
C ASP A 478 -25.58 -3.60 26.56
N THR A 479 -25.80 -2.93 25.45
CA THR A 479 -25.00 -1.77 25.02
C THR A 479 -25.62 -0.51 25.61
N VAL A 480 -25.15 -0.14 26.80
CA VAL A 480 -25.70 0.98 27.54
C VAL A 480 -25.12 2.29 27.00
N VAL A 481 -25.97 3.14 26.43
CA VAL A 481 -25.59 4.50 26.01
C VAL A 481 -25.40 5.37 27.25
N ILE A 482 -24.17 5.81 27.48
CA ILE A 482 -23.78 6.68 28.59
C ILE A 482 -24.15 8.14 28.28
N GLY A 483 -23.86 8.56 27.05
CA GLY A 483 -24.15 9.91 26.56
C GLY A 483 -23.52 10.16 25.19
N ARG A 484 -23.83 11.33 24.63
CA ARG A 484 -23.27 11.80 23.36
C ARG A 484 -22.28 12.91 23.63
N PHE A 485 -21.10 12.85 23.00
CA PHE A 485 -20.04 13.83 23.18
C PHE A 485 -19.35 14.17 21.86
N THR A 486 -18.93 15.42 21.72
CA THR A 486 -18.12 15.89 20.59
C THR A 486 -16.71 16.18 21.09
N PHE A 487 -15.74 15.35 20.71
CA PHE A 487 -14.34 15.56 21.05
C PHE A 487 -13.79 16.74 20.24
N PRO A 488 -13.26 17.79 20.90
CA PRO A 488 -12.67 18.92 20.20
C PRO A 488 -11.29 18.58 19.63
N THR A 489 -10.56 17.69 20.30
CA THR A 489 -9.22 17.23 19.90
C THR A 489 -9.18 15.71 19.76
N CYS A 490 -8.21 15.22 19.00
CA CYS A 490 -7.93 13.81 18.77
C CYS A 490 -6.68 13.35 19.52
N ASN A 491 -6.56 12.04 19.73
CA ASN A 491 -5.35 11.37 20.18
C ASN A 491 -4.93 10.23 19.24
N TYR A 492 -5.28 10.38 17.96
CA TYR A 492 -5.02 9.39 16.93
C TYR A 492 -3.51 9.13 16.75
N GLN A 493 -3.13 7.85 16.83
CA GLN A 493 -1.74 7.40 16.70
C GLN A 493 -0.76 8.14 17.63
N GLN A 494 -1.24 8.60 18.79
CA GLN A 494 -0.41 9.18 19.85
C GLN A 494 -0.04 8.10 20.87
N SER A 495 1.17 8.18 21.42
CA SER A 495 1.59 7.33 22.54
C SER A 495 0.83 7.66 23.83
N ASP A 496 0.54 8.95 24.03
CA ASP A 496 -0.08 9.45 25.24
C ASP A 496 -1.59 9.50 25.05
N VAL A 497 -2.31 8.61 25.74
CA VAL A 497 -3.77 8.56 25.66
C VAL A 497 -4.38 9.65 26.55
N THR A 498 -4.91 10.67 25.88
CA THR A 498 -5.51 11.85 26.52
C THR A 498 -7.01 11.72 26.82
N THR A 499 -7.66 10.66 26.30
CA THR A 499 -9.09 10.41 26.50
C THR A 499 -9.27 9.22 27.41
N THR A 500 -10.01 9.40 28.51
CA THR A 500 -10.30 8.31 29.46
C THR A 500 -11.75 8.34 29.90
N LEU A 501 -12.31 7.17 30.19
CA LEU A 501 -13.65 7.03 30.74
C LEU A 501 -13.59 6.33 32.09
N GLN A 502 -14.01 7.03 33.14
CA GLN A 502 -14.20 6.45 34.45
C GLN A 502 -15.63 5.93 34.59
N LEU A 503 -15.77 4.68 34.99
CA LEU A 503 -17.02 4.10 35.46
C LEU A 503 -16.99 4.02 36.99
N LYS A 504 -18.06 4.48 37.64
CA LYS A 504 -18.18 4.51 39.10
C LYS A 504 -19.49 3.92 39.56
N CYS A 505 -19.43 2.85 40.34
CA CYS A 505 -20.61 2.30 40.99
C CYS A 505 -21.27 3.36 41.88
N SER A 506 -22.59 3.51 41.78
CA SER A 506 -23.35 4.57 42.45
C SER A 506 -24.61 4.03 43.13
N ILE A 507 -24.44 3.00 43.94
CA ILE A 507 -25.53 2.36 44.68
C ILE A 507 -25.56 2.92 46.11
N GLY A 508 -26.70 3.47 46.52
CA GLY A 508 -26.92 3.92 47.90
C GLY A 508 -27.04 2.74 48.87
N ASN A 509 -26.78 2.98 50.16
CA ASN A 509 -26.76 1.93 51.19
C ASN A 509 -28.11 1.18 51.35
N ARG A 510 -29.23 1.82 50.99
CA ARG A 510 -30.58 1.25 51.09
C ARG A 510 -31.08 0.59 49.79
N GLN A 511 -30.29 0.62 48.72
CA GLN A 511 -30.71 0.12 47.41
C GLN A 511 -30.22 -1.31 47.22
N THR A 512 -31.13 -2.28 47.43
CA THR A 512 -30.83 -3.73 47.40
C THR A 512 -31.16 -4.40 46.07
N ASN A 513 -31.85 -3.68 45.18
CA ASN A 513 -32.28 -4.12 43.86
C ASN A 513 -31.20 -3.98 42.77
N PHE A 514 -30.02 -3.45 43.11
CA PHE A 514 -28.90 -3.30 42.18
C PHE A 514 -27.70 -4.17 42.56
N SER A 515 -26.91 -4.55 41.57
CA SER A 515 -25.64 -5.27 41.74
C SER A 515 -24.45 -4.33 41.73
N ARG A 516 -23.56 -4.50 42.71
CA ARG A 516 -22.21 -3.90 42.72
C ARG A 516 -21.20 -4.71 41.91
N GLU A 517 -21.52 -5.93 41.49
CA GLU A 517 -20.70 -6.71 40.56
C GLU A 517 -21.05 -6.32 39.12
N MET A 518 -20.04 -6.05 38.28
CA MET A 518 -20.23 -5.73 36.85
C MET A 518 -19.41 -6.69 35.99
N TYR A 519 -20.00 -7.14 34.88
CA TYR A 519 -19.35 -7.93 33.84
C TYR A 519 -19.20 -7.03 32.60
N LEU A 520 -18.10 -6.29 32.54
CA LEU A 520 -17.84 -5.33 31.46
C LEU A 520 -17.17 -6.08 30.31
N ASP A 521 -17.79 -6.07 29.13
CA ASP A 521 -17.18 -6.54 27.89
C ASP A 521 -16.20 -5.46 27.38
N CYS A 522 -16.73 -4.34 26.91
CA CYS A 522 -15.92 -3.24 26.38
C CYS A 522 -16.55 -1.87 26.59
N ILE A 523 -15.72 -0.83 26.45
CA ILE A 523 -16.17 0.52 26.16
C ILE A 523 -16.22 0.68 24.65
N TYR A 524 -17.36 1.18 24.16
CA TYR A 524 -17.65 1.30 22.74
C TYR A 524 -18.00 2.74 22.43
N LEU A 525 -17.18 3.40 21.61
CA LEU A 525 -17.49 4.71 21.06
C LEU A 525 -18.02 4.50 19.65
N LYS A 526 -19.30 4.85 19.47
CA LYS A 526 -19.97 4.77 18.17
C LYS A 526 -19.96 6.15 17.50
N PRO A 527 -19.25 6.32 16.38
CA PRO A 527 -19.28 7.54 15.59
C PRO A 527 -20.72 7.92 15.23
N VAL A 528 -21.07 9.18 15.47
CA VAL A 528 -22.32 9.77 14.99
C VAL A 528 -21.98 10.44 13.69
N SER A 529 -22.29 9.77 12.56
CA SER A 529 -22.06 10.35 11.24
C SER A 529 -22.73 11.71 11.15
N ALA A 530 -21.99 12.76 10.80
CA ALA A 530 -22.60 13.88 10.10
C ALA A 530 -23.23 13.28 8.83
N ALA A 531 -24.57 13.33 8.75
CA ALA A 531 -25.41 12.52 7.89
C ALA A 531 -24.84 12.16 6.50
N VAL A 532 -24.59 10.85 6.27
CA VAL A 532 -25.02 10.12 5.06
C VAL A 532 -25.41 8.71 5.51
N ALA A 533 -26.66 8.33 5.27
CA ALA A 533 -27.18 7.01 5.61
C ALA A 533 -26.63 5.94 4.65
N ALA A 534 -25.96 4.92 5.17
CA ALA A 534 -25.80 3.66 4.45
C ALA A 534 -25.75 2.44 5.38
N GLY A 535 -26.75 1.57 5.17
CA GLY A 535 -26.79 0.13 5.39
C GLY A 535 -25.87 -0.52 6.43
N THR A 536 -26.49 -1.02 7.50
CA THR A 536 -25.92 -2.02 8.39
C THR A 536 -25.49 -3.27 7.58
N LYS A 537 -24.19 -3.47 7.34
CA LYS A 537 -23.67 -4.72 6.78
C LYS A 537 -23.79 -5.80 7.86
N SER A 538 -24.78 -6.69 7.73
CA SER A 538 -24.95 -7.84 8.62
C SER A 538 -23.90 -8.91 8.32
N ARG A 539 -23.36 -9.52 9.38
CA ARG A 539 -22.23 -10.47 9.38
C ARG A 539 -22.58 -11.87 8.81
N LYS A 540 -23.73 -12.06 8.16
CA LYS A 540 -24.36 -13.39 8.03
C LYS A 540 -24.35 -14.05 6.65
N GLU A 541 -23.82 -13.42 5.59
CA GLU A 541 -23.93 -14.00 4.23
C GLU A 541 -22.62 -14.36 3.52
N ALA A 542 -21.44 -14.12 4.10
CA ALA A 542 -20.14 -14.39 3.44
C ALA A 542 -19.42 -15.66 3.92
N ARG A 543 -20.17 -16.71 4.29
CA ARG A 543 -19.63 -18.08 4.40
C ARG A 543 -20.30 -18.97 3.35
N ARG A 544 -20.05 -18.65 2.09
CA ARG A 544 -20.08 -19.59 0.97
C ARG A 544 -18.98 -19.23 0.00
#